data_AF-Q922Z5-F1
#
_entry.id   AF-Q922Z5-F1
#
_cell.length_a   1.000
_cell.length_b   1.000
_cell.length_c   1.000
_cell.angle_alpha   90.00
_cell.angle_beta   90.00
_cell.angle_gamma   90.00
#
_symmetry.space_group_name_H-M   'P 1'
#
loop_
_entity.id
_entity.type
_entity.pdbx_description
1 polymer ?
#
loop_
_entity_poly.entity_id
_entity_poly.type
_entity_poly.pdbx_seq_one_letter_code
_entity_poly.pdbx_strand_id
1 'polypeptide(L)'
;ALGAALTPFNPLAGLRIAGPFGLSLVQRLRPDFKRKYSSMFEDDTVTEYIYHCNVQTPSGETAFKNMTIPYGWAKRPMLQRIGGLHPDIPVSVIFGARSCIDGNSGTSIQSLRPKSYVKTIAILGAGHYVYADQPEEFNQKVKEICHTVD
;
A
#
# COMPACT_ATOMS: atom_id res chain seq x y z
N ALA A 1 -12.93 22.20 26.74
CA ALA A 1 -11.49 21.87 26.78
C ALA A 1 -11.17 20.36 26.76
N LEU A 2 -12.15 19.45 26.81
CA LEU A 2 -11.92 17.98 26.80
C LEU A 2 -12.15 17.30 25.44
N GLY A 3 -12.47 18.06 24.39
CA GLY A 3 -12.77 17.51 23.05
C GLY A 3 -11.60 17.52 22.05
N ALA A 4 -10.43 18.02 22.44
CA ALA A 4 -9.26 18.12 21.55
C ALA A 4 -8.22 17.00 21.75
N ALA A 5 -8.37 16.18 22.80
CA ALA A 5 -7.44 15.09 23.14
C ALA A 5 -7.71 13.77 22.39
N LEU A 6 -8.73 13.72 21.53
CA LEU A 6 -9.14 12.53 20.76
C LEU A 6 -9.05 12.76 19.24
N THR A 7 -8.10 13.58 18.79
CA THR A 7 -7.64 13.48 17.40
C THR A 7 -6.79 12.21 17.32
N PRO A 8 -7.01 11.25 16.41
CA PRO A 8 -6.50 9.90 16.57
C PRO A 8 -4.99 9.99 16.74
N PHE A 9 -4.54 9.54 17.91
CA PHE A 9 -3.14 9.28 18.18
C PHE A 9 -2.63 8.54 16.98
N ASN A 10 -1.57 9.10 16.40
CA ASN A 10 -0.89 8.45 15.32
C ASN A 10 -0.53 7.04 15.83
N PRO A 11 -0.99 5.95 15.21
CA PRO A 11 -0.82 4.61 15.79
C PRO A 11 0.66 4.27 16.00
N LEU A 12 1.55 4.88 15.22
CA LEU A 12 3.01 4.76 15.35
C LEU A 12 3.62 5.74 16.38
N ALA A 13 2.85 6.65 16.97
CA ALA A 13 3.29 7.44 18.13
C ALA A 13 3.58 6.54 19.33
N GLY A 14 2.79 5.49 19.55
CA GLY A 14 3.09 4.49 20.57
C GLY A 14 4.43 3.79 20.32
N LEU A 15 4.75 3.54 19.05
CA LEU A 15 6.04 2.97 18.66
C LEU A 15 7.22 3.91 18.94
N ARG A 16 7.04 5.22 18.71
CA ARG A 16 8.04 6.25 19.02
C ARG A 16 8.26 6.45 20.51
N ILE A 17 7.18 6.43 21.30
CA ILE A 17 7.24 6.53 22.76
C ILE A 17 8.00 5.34 23.37
N ALA A 18 7.85 4.14 22.79
CA ALA A 18 8.54 2.94 23.25
C ALA A 18 10.07 2.99 23.08
N GLY A 19 10.60 3.95 22.29
CA GLY A 19 12.04 4.13 22.11
C GLY A 19 12.73 2.82 21.70
N PRO A 20 13.91 2.47 22.26
CA PRO A 20 14.65 1.25 21.92
C PRO A 20 13.87 -0.07 22.05
N PHE A 21 12.83 -0.11 22.89
CA PHE A 21 11.97 -1.30 23.06
C PHE A 21 10.93 -1.44 21.96
N GLY A 22 10.75 -0.42 21.12
CA GLY A 22 9.79 -0.42 20.02
C GLY A 22 10.07 -1.52 18.99
N LEU A 23 11.34 -1.90 18.78
CA LEU A 23 11.68 -3.00 17.87
C LEU A 23 11.07 -4.32 18.34
N SER A 24 11.27 -4.67 19.62
CA SER A 24 10.68 -5.88 20.23
C SER A 24 9.15 -5.84 20.19
N LEU A 25 8.56 -4.64 20.33
CA LEU A 25 7.12 -4.46 20.21
C LEU A 25 6.59 -4.75 18.80
N VAL A 26 7.26 -4.29 17.74
CA VAL A 26 6.87 -4.59 16.35
C VAL A 26 7.01 -6.08 16.06
N GLN A 27 8.11 -6.70 16.47
CA GLN A 27 8.34 -8.14 16.30
C GLN A 27 7.21 -8.98 16.93
N ARG A 28 6.73 -8.57 18.12
CA ARG A 28 5.66 -9.27 18.83
C ARG A 28 4.26 -8.98 18.30
N LEU A 29 3.98 -7.75 17.87
CA LEU A 29 2.65 -7.35 17.36
C LEU A 29 2.43 -7.72 15.90
N ARG A 30 3.50 -7.82 15.10
CA ARG A 30 3.45 -8.06 13.65
C ARG A 30 4.39 -9.18 13.19
N PRO A 31 4.26 -10.40 13.74
CA PRO A 31 5.06 -11.55 13.29
C PRO A 31 4.77 -11.94 11.83
N ASP A 32 3.64 -11.48 11.28
CA ASP A 32 3.28 -11.67 9.88
C ASP A 32 4.28 -11.01 8.92
N PHE A 33 4.92 -9.90 9.30
CA PHE A 33 5.96 -9.28 8.48
C PHE A 33 7.16 -10.20 8.32
N LYS A 34 7.70 -10.75 9.41
CA LYS A 34 8.82 -11.68 9.35
C LYS A 34 8.49 -12.91 8.50
N ARG A 35 7.31 -13.51 8.73
CA ARG A 35 6.85 -14.67 7.95
C ARG A 35 6.74 -14.37 6.45
N LYS A 36 6.33 -13.17 6.08
CA LYS A 36 6.11 -12.79 4.67
C LYS A 36 7.40 -12.70 3.86
N TYR A 37 8.49 -12.32 4.50
CA TYR A 37 9.79 -12.13 3.85
C TYR A 37 10.81 -13.21 4.24
N SER A 38 10.36 -14.32 4.84
CA SER A 38 11.25 -15.38 5.30
C SER A 38 12.01 -16.08 4.18
N SER A 39 11.54 -15.98 2.92
CA SER A 39 12.26 -16.47 1.74
C SER A 39 13.41 -15.56 1.31
N MET A 40 13.44 -14.30 1.77
CA MET A 40 14.46 -13.29 1.43
C MET A 40 15.44 -13.06 2.58
N PHE A 41 14.95 -13.08 3.82
CA PHE A 41 15.74 -12.81 5.02
C PHE A 41 15.39 -13.82 6.12
N GLU A 42 16.39 -14.44 6.73
CA GLU A 42 16.21 -15.38 7.84
C GLU A 42 16.18 -14.67 9.22
N ASP A 43 16.65 -13.43 9.28
CA ASP A 43 16.82 -12.63 10.49
C ASP A 43 15.69 -11.58 10.67
N ASP A 44 15.95 -10.55 11.48
CA ASP A 44 14.99 -9.49 11.78
C ASP A 44 15.13 -8.25 10.87
N THR A 45 15.92 -8.33 9.80
CA THR A 45 16.24 -7.21 8.88
C THR A 45 14.99 -6.42 8.48
N VAL A 46 13.92 -7.10 8.07
CA VAL A 46 12.69 -6.43 7.61
C VAL A 46 11.98 -5.70 8.75
N THR A 47 11.96 -6.29 9.94
CA THR A 47 11.28 -5.69 11.09
C THR A 47 12.07 -4.50 11.63
N GLU A 48 13.40 -4.62 11.67
CA GLU A 48 14.32 -3.53 12.00
C GLU A 48 14.19 -2.37 11.02
N TYR A 49 14.19 -2.66 9.71
CA TYR A 49 14.00 -1.66 8.67
C TYR A 49 12.68 -0.90 8.85
N ILE A 50 11.55 -1.63 8.99
CA ILE A 50 10.24 -1.02 9.20
C ILE A 50 10.23 -0.16 10.48
N TYR A 51 10.79 -0.67 11.58
CA TYR A 51 10.87 0.07 12.84
C TYR A 51 11.64 1.39 12.67
N HIS A 52 12.85 1.33 12.11
CA HIS A 52 13.70 2.51 11.95
C HIS A 52 13.16 3.52 10.94
N CYS A 53 12.42 3.09 9.92
CA CYS A 53 11.68 4.01 9.04
C CYS A 53 10.57 4.76 9.79
N ASN A 54 9.86 4.09 10.69
CA ASN A 54 8.69 4.66 11.35
C ASN A 54 9.00 5.40 12.66
N VAL A 55 10.14 5.14 13.31
CA VAL A 55 10.55 5.85 14.53
C VAL A 55 11.03 7.29 14.27
N GLN A 56 11.40 7.60 13.02
CA GLN A 56 11.83 8.93 12.58
C GLN A 56 10.68 9.96 12.59
N THR A 57 10.99 11.20 12.17
CA THR A 57 10.01 12.28 12.01
C THR A 57 8.80 11.78 11.19
N PRO A 58 7.55 11.98 11.66
CA PRO A 58 6.34 11.37 11.09
C PRO A 58 5.87 12.01 9.77
N SER A 59 6.76 12.27 8.82
CA SER A 59 6.42 12.91 7.55
C SER A 59 5.42 12.08 6.74
N GLY A 60 5.65 10.77 6.63
CA GLY A 60 4.76 9.84 5.92
C GLY A 60 3.36 9.75 6.55
N GLU A 61 3.27 9.63 7.88
CA GLU A 61 1.99 9.58 8.59
C GLU A 61 1.23 10.91 8.50
N THR A 62 1.94 12.04 8.59
CA THR A 62 1.34 13.36 8.43
C THR A 62 0.80 13.56 7.02
N ALA A 63 1.58 13.16 6.01
CA ALA A 63 1.15 13.19 4.62
C ALA A 63 -0.07 12.27 4.39
N PHE A 64 -0.02 11.03 4.88
CA PHE A 64 -1.13 10.08 4.76
C PHE A 64 -2.41 10.60 5.42
N LYS A 65 -2.31 11.15 6.64
CA LYS A 65 -3.44 11.77 7.34
C LYS A 65 -4.01 12.96 6.57
N ASN A 66 -3.17 13.78 5.94
CA ASN A 66 -3.63 14.90 5.13
C ASN A 66 -4.30 14.47 3.81
N MET A 67 -3.95 13.29 3.30
CA MET A 67 -4.52 12.72 2.07
C MET A 67 -5.77 11.85 2.32
N THR A 68 -6.09 11.54 3.58
CA THR A 68 -7.20 10.65 3.94
C THR A 68 -8.25 11.35 4.80
N ILE A 69 -9.47 10.84 4.75
CA ILE A 69 -10.56 11.13 5.69
C ILE A 69 -10.68 9.94 6.66
N PRO A 70 -11.57 9.97 7.69
CA PRO A 70 -11.72 8.88 8.63
C PRO A 70 -11.81 7.51 7.96
N TYR A 71 -11.31 6.47 8.64
CA TYR A 71 -11.25 5.08 8.17
C TYR A 71 -10.37 4.84 6.91
N GLY A 72 -9.54 5.82 6.53
CA GLY A 72 -8.52 5.63 5.49
C GLY A 72 -9.01 5.87 4.06
N TRP A 73 -10.22 6.38 3.86
CA TRP A 73 -10.68 6.79 2.53
C TRP A 73 -9.86 7.96 2.00
N ALA A 74 -9.59 7.97 0.70
CA ALA A 74 -8.88 9.08 0.06
C ALA A 74 -9.74 10.36 0.09
N LYS A 75 -9.16 11.47 0.54
CA LYS A 75 -9.80 12.80 0.52
C LYS A 75 -10.09 13.29 -0.89
N ARG A 76 -9.25 12.92 -1.86
CA ARG A 76 -9.39 13.23 -3.29
C ARG A 76 -9.10 11.96 -4.13
N PRO A 77 -10.08 11.05 -4.28
CA PRO A 77 -9.89 9.78 -4.97
C PRO A 77 -9.41 9.96 -6.41
N MET A 78 -8.46 9.15 -6.87
CA MET A 78 -7.99 9.22 -8.26
C MET A 78 -9.07 8.85 -9.27
N LEU A 79 -9.97 7.92 -8.91
CA LEU A 79 -11.04 7.44 -9.78
C LEU A 79 -11.91 8.58 -10.35
N GLN A 80 -12.21 9.60 -9.54
CA GLN A 80 -13.05 10.74 -9.96
C GLN A 80 -12.39 11.65 -11.00
N ARG A 81 -11.06 11.58 -11.17
CA ARG A 81 -10.27 12.45 -12.05
C ARG A 81 -9.48 11.69 -13.11
N ILE A 82 -9.59 10.36 -13.13
CA ILE A 82 -8.82 9.49 -14.04
C ILE A 82 -9.19 9.70 -15.52
N GLY A 83 -10.42 10.16 -15.80
CA GLY A 83 -10.86 10.52 -17.14
C GLY A 83 -10.16 11.76 -17.72
N GLY A 84 -9.58 12.61 -16.87
CA GLY A 84 -8.83 13.80 -17.31
C GLY A 84 -7.37 13.53 -17.70
N LEU A 85 -6.86 12.30 -17.49
CA LEU A 85 -5.54 11.89 -17.92
C LEU A 85 -5.51 11.77 -19.46
N HIS A 86 -4.42 12.16 -20.10
CA HIS A 86 -4.30 12.13 -21.58
C HIS A 86 -4.66 10.75 -22.14
N PRO A 87 -5.41 10.64 -23.26
CA PRO A 87 -5.88 9.35 -23.77
C PRO A 87 -4.77 8.34 -24.07
N ASP A 88 -3.62 8.83 -24.52
CA ASP A 88 -2.48 7.98 -24.90
C ASP A 88 -1.68 7.44 -23.70
N ILE A 89 -1.99 7.85 -22.47
CA ILE A 89 -1.32 7.31 -21.28
C ILE A 89 -2.01 5.98 -20.90
N PRO A 90 -1.33 4.83 -21.05
CA PRO A 90 -1.89 3.54 -20.66
C PRO A 90 -1.93 3.40 -19.14
N VAL A 91 -2.93 2.69 -18.62
CA VAL A 91 -3.09 2.42 -17.19
C VAL A 91 -3.20 0.92 -16.94
N SER A 92 -2.33 0.39 -16.09
CA SER A 92 -2.42 -1.00 -15.60
C SER A 92 -2.72 -1.01 -14.11
N VAL A 93 -3.76 -1.74 -13.71
CA VAL A 93 -4.19 -1.89 -12.32
C VAL A 93 -3.88 -3.31 -11.87
N ILE A 94 -2.94 -3.46 -10.93
CA ILE A 94 -2.57 -4.76 -10.35
C ILE A 94 -3.15 -4.86 -8.94
N PHE A 95 -3.83 -5.95 -8.62
CA PHE A 95 -4.40 -6.20 -7.30
C PHE A 95 -4.36 -7.69 -6.94
N GLY A 96 -4.39 -8.00 -5.64
CA GLY A 96 -4.41 -9.38 -5.16
C GLY A 96 -5.84 -9.91 -5.07
N ALA A 97 -6.06 -11.13 -5.56
CA ALA A 97 -7.39 -11.74 -5.61
C ALA A 97 -8.02 -12.02 -4.22
N ARG A 98 -7.23 -12.02 -3.15
CA ARG A 98 -7.70 -12.21 -1.75
C ARG A 98 -7.74 -10.90 -0.95
N SER A 99 -7.55 -9.76 -1.61
CA SER A 99 -7.58 -8.43 -0.99
C SER A 99 -9.00 -8.01 -0.62
N CYS A 100 -9.17 -7.29 0.49
CA CYS A 100 -10.42 -6.58 0.81
C CYS A 100 -10.66 -5.34 -0.06
N ILE A 101 -9.64 -4.92 -0.82
CA ILE A 101 -9.72 -3.89 -1.86
C ILE A 101 -9.79 -4.64 -3.18
N ASP A 102 -11.01 -4.79 -3.70
CA ASP A 102 -11.31 -5.58 -4.88
C ASP A 102 -10.92 -4.89 -6.21
N GLY A 103 -11.11 -5.62 -7.31
CA GLY A 103 -10.83 -5.15 -8.67
C GLY A 103 -11.89 -4.20 -9.26
N ASN A 104 -12.97 -3.87 -8.55
CA ASN A 104 -14.08 -3.08 -9.12
C ASN A 104 -13.65 -1.67 -9.54
N SER A 105 -12.63 -1.14 -8.86
CA SER A 105 -11.99 0.12 -9.25
C SER A 105 -11.37 0.04 -10.65
N GLY A 106 -10.79 -1.11 -11.04
CA GLY A 106 -10.23 -1.32 -12.37
C GLY A 106 -11.28 -1.26 -13.47
N THR A 107 -12.42 -1.92 -13.27
CA THR A 107 -13.57 -1.84 -14.19
C THR A 107 -14.08 -0.41 -14.32
N SER A 108 -14.18 0.31 -13.21
CA SER A 108 -14.60 1.72 -13.21
C SER A 108 -13.63 2.61 -14.00
N ILE A 109 -12.32 2.37 -13.90
CA ILE A 109 -11.31 3.09 -14.69
C ILE A 109 -11.47 2.82 -16.19
N GLN A 110 -11.75 1.58 -16.58
CA GLN A 110 -12.01 1.21 -17.98
C GLN A 110 -13.21 1.98 -18.54
N SER A 111 -14.33 2.03 -17.80
CA SER A 111 -15.53 2.77 -18.21
C SER A 111 -15.28 4.28 -18.30
N LEU A 112 -14.44 4.84 -17.43
CA LEU A 112 -14.09 6.26 -17.42
C LEU A 112 -13.04 6.65 -18.47
N ARG A 113 -12.37 5.68 -19.10
CA ARG A 113 -11.34 5.90 -20.13
C ARG A 113 -11.58 5.03 -21.38
N PRO A 114 -12.73 5.20 -22.07
CA PRO A 114 -13.13 4.31 -23.17
C PRO A 114 -12.22 4.39 -24.41
N LYS A 115 -11.40 5.45 -24.53
CA LYS A 115 -10.49 5.69 -25.66
C LYS A 115 -9.02 5.41 -25.30
N SER A 116 -8.75 4.84 -24.13
CA SER A 116 -7.39 4.61 -23.63
C SER A 116 -7.18 3.15 -23.30
N TYR A 117 -5.91 2.72 -23.34
CA TYR A 117 -5.55 1.41 -22.85
C TYR A 117 -5.68 1.34 -21.33
N VAL A 118 -6.54 0.45 -20.84
CA VAL A 118 -6.68 0.14 -19.41
C VAL A 118 -6.73 -1.36 -19.20
N LYS A 119 -5.76 -1.90 -18.46
CA LYS A 119 -5.68 -3.34 -18.14
C LYS A 119 -5.79 -3.56 -16.64
N THR A 120 -6.62 -4.53 -16.25
CA THR A 120 -6.80 -4.94 -14.86
C THR A 120 -6.21 -6.34 -14.69
N ILE A 121 -5.34 -6.54 -13.70
CA ILE A 121 -4.57 -7.76 -13.50
C ILE A 121 -4.77 -8.23 -12.06
N ALA A 122 -5.41 -9.38 -11.89
CA ALA A 122 -5.54 -10.05 -10.60
C ALA A 122 -4.38 -11.04 -10.42
N ILE A 123 -3.67 -10.94 -9.29
CA ILE A 123 -2.65 -11.91 -8.90
C ILE A 123 -3.28 -12.91 -7.94
N LEU A 124 -3.27 -14.18 -8.35
CA LEU A 124 -3.89 -15.25 -7.57
C LEU A 124 -3.05 -15.57 -6.32
N GLY A 125 -3.70 -15.93 -5.22
CA GLY A 125 -2.99 -16.20 -3.96
C GLY A 125 -2.47 -14.97 -3.22
N ALA A 126 -2.50 -13.78 -3.82
CA ALA A 126 -2.06 -12.53 -3.21
C ALA A 126 -3.18 -11.76 -2.48
N GLY A 127 -2.81 -11.10 -1.37
CA GLY A 127 -3.64 -10.14 -0.64
C GLY A 127 -3.33 -8.70 -1.05
N HIS A 128 -3.46 -7.76 -0.12
CA HIS A 128 -3.27 -6.33 -0.39
C HIS A 128 -1.82 -5.97 -0.81
N TYR A 129 -0.82 -6.62 -0.22
CA TYR A 129 0.59 -6.39 -0.54
C TYR A 129 1.06 -7.39 -1.60
N VAL A 130 0.58 -7.20 -2.83
CA VAL A 130 0.78 -8.13 -3.94
C VAL A 130 2.25 -8.46 -4.18
N TYR A 131 3.10 -7.44 -4.15
CA TYR A 131 4.56 -7.56 -4.32
C TYR A 131 5.25 -8.42 -3.24
N ALA A 132 4.61 -8.62 -2.09
CA ALA A 132 5.16 -9.39 -0.99
C ALA A 132 4.47 -10.76 -0.82
N ASP A 133 3.22 -10.91 -1.28
CA ASP A 133 2.52 -12.20 -1.24
C ASP A 133 2.91 -13.12 -2.40
N GLN A 134 3.14 -12.55 -3.60
CA GLN A 134 3.51 -13.27 -4.82
C GLN A 134 4.56 -12.46 -5.60
N PRO A 135 5.79 -12.34 -5.08
CA PRO A 135 6.82 -11.46 -5.65
C PRO A 135 7.20 -11.85 -7.07
N GLU A 136 7.33 -13.15 -7.38
CA GLU A 136 7.70 -13.63 -8.71
C GLU A 136 6.63 -13.29 -9.75
N GLU A 137 5.36 -13.59 -9.45
CA GLU A 137 4.25 -13.32 -10.35
C GLU A 137 4.05 -11.81 -10.55
N PHE A 138 4.09 -11.03 -9.45
CA PHE A 138 4.01 -9.57 -9.52
C PHE A 138 5.10 -8.98 -10.41
N ASN A 139 6.37 -9.35 -10.18
CA ASN A 139 7.50 -8.84 -10.94
C ASN A 139 7.42 -9.25 -12.42
N GLN A 140 6.98 -10.47 -12.72
CA GLN A 140 6.76 -10.92 -14.09
C GLN A 140 5.69 -10.08 -14.78
N LYS A 141 4.57 -9.77 -14.11
CA LYS A 141 3.53 -8.89 -14.66
C LYS A 141 4.00 -7.46 -14.87
N VAL A 142 4.81 -6.91 -13.96
CA VAL A 142 5.42 -5.59 -14.16
C VAL A 142 6.31 -5.58 -15.39
N LYS A 143 7.19 -6.59 -15.57
CA LYS A 143 8.05 -6.71 -16.76
C LYS A 143 7.23 -6.83 -18.05
N GLU A 144 6.20 -7.67 -18.06
CA GLU A 144 5.27 -7.80 -19.19
C GLU A 144 4.65 -6.45 -19.56
N ILE A 145 4.24 -5.64 -18.58
CA ILE A 145 3.68 -4.30 -18.83
C ILE A 145 4.76 -3.39 -19.43
N CYS A 146 5.97 -3.35 -18.86
CA CYS A 146 7.05 -2.51 -19.36
C CYS A 146 7.38 -2.82 -20.83
N HIS A 147 7.43 -4.10 -21.20
CA HIS A 147 7.66 -4.53 -22.59
C HIS A 147 6.54 -4.18 -23.58
N THR A 148 5.39 -3.67 -23.11
CA THR A 148 4.30 -3.22 -23.99
C THR A 148 4.31 -1.72 -24.25
N VAL A 149 5.18 -0.97 -23.57
CA VAL A 149 5.26 0.50 -23.64
C VAL A 149 6.53 0.97 -24.36
N ASP A 150 7.58 0.13 -24.40
CA ASP A 150 8.78 0.30 -25.23
C ASP A 150 8.57 -0.25 -26.66
#